data_AF-A0A0G2EFV3-F1
#
_entry.id   AF-A0A0G2EFV3-F1
#
_cell.length_a   1.000
_cell.length_b   1.000
_cell.length_c   1.000
_cell.angle_alpha   90.00
_cell.angle_beta   90.00
_cell.angle_gamma   90.00
#
_symmetry.space_group_name_H-M   'P 1'
#
loop_
_entity.id
_entity.type
_entity.pdbx_description
1 polymer ?
#
loop_
_entity_poly.entity_id
_entity_poly.type
_entity_poly.pdbx_seq_one_letter_code
_entity_poly.pdbx_strand_id
1 'polypeptide(L)'
;MRFLKSAAPPATPSPIDTSNPASNSDNTKDGVSHEEVISPTSTATASKWTFSRGDGDTAAALFREPGEIHEPHDPEEEKRLVRKIDYMILPYLAVCYAFFYIDKTTLSYAAIFGIRDDLNLVGTQYNWLSTLCCSWGIVMFIMLPDSPVTAPMLNQREKRLAVERLRENQTGVENKHFKAYQVAEAFKDPKTYLLFTIGLIANTPNGGISNFGTIIIKGFGYSTLVTTLLQMPYGFLIALSILSCVYLNDYCAVKLKKNTRCWFIIAYLIPNIAGAFGLRFVPQEHHVGRLWCYYLTGPYNAAFVLILSLTIGNTAGHTKKVVTNACLFLGYCTGNIAGPFFFKTEQQPTYPLGIWSMIVCHLTEVVLILIFRTLLSRENKRRDRKFGEGVTVQDLDATAFGDLTDWENENFRYVY
;
A
#
# COMPACT_ATOMS: atom_id res chain seq x y z
N MET A 1 -3.68 -8.35 7.01
CA MET A 1 -4.24 -7.33 6.11
C MET A 1 -5.51 -6.67 6.71
N ARG A 2 -5.54 -6.46 8.04
CA ARG A 2 -6.66 -5.86 8.80
C ARG A 2 -6.90 -4.35 8.56
N PHE A 3 -6.15 -3.71 7.64
CA PHE A 3 -5.99 -2.25 7.57
C PHE A 3 -6.51 -1.62 6.27
N LEU A 4 -7.48 -2.26 5.62
CA LEU A 4 -8.14 -1.73 4.42
C LEU A 4 -9.66 -1.80 4.62
N LYS A 5 -10.18 -1.16 5.68
CA LYS A 5 -11.58 -0.72 5.71
C LYS A 5 -11.60 0.75 5.34
N SER A 6 -11.61 1.02 4.04
CA SER A 6 -11.71 2.38 3.50
C SER A 6 -12.83 2.45 2.47
N ALA A 7 -14.06 2.22 2.93
CA ALA A 7 -15.25 2.82 2.34
C ALA A 7 -16.34 2.85 3.43
N ALA A 8 -16.90 4.03 3.71
CA ALA A 8 -18.13 4.12 4.49
C ALA A 8 -19.29 3.62 3.61
N PRO A 9 -20.23 2.83 4.14
CA PRO A 9 -21.40 2.43 3.36
C PRO A 9 -22.24 3.66 3.00
N PRO A 10 -22.89 3.70 1.81
CA PRO A 10 -23.84 4.75 1.48
C PRO A 10 -25.01 4.73 2.47
N ALA A 11 -25.48 5.91 2.83
CA ALA A 11 -26.62 6.08 3.73
C ALA A 11 -27.87 5.42 3.13
N THR A 12 -28.53 4.58 3.92
CA THR A 12 -29.86 4.03 3.59
C THR A 12 -30.88 5.16 3.45
N PRO A 13 -31.68 5.22 2.37
CA PRO A 13 -32.78 6.19 2.29
C PRO A 13 -33.89 5.84 3.27
N SER A 14 -34.43 6.86 3.93
CA SER A 14 -35.54 6.80 4.89
C SER A 14 -36.81 6.19 4.25
N PRO A 15 -37.69 5.52 5.03
CA PRO A 15 -38.92 4.96 4.48
C PRO A 15 -39.89 6.06 4.05
N ILE A 16 -40.49 5.90 2.87
CA ILE A 16 -41.54 6.75 2.31
C ILE A 16 -42.83 6.46 3.09
N ASP A 17 -43.38 7.51 3.70
CA ASP A 17 -44.61 7.49 4.48
C ASP A 17 -45.83 7.49 3.53
N THR A 18 -46.51 6.35 3.40
CA THR A 18 -47.71 6.20 2.57
C THR A 18 -48.97 6.44 3.40
N SER A 19 -49.46 7.67 3.41
CA SER A 19 -50.84 7.97 3.81
C SER A 19 -51.62 8.53 2.62
N ASN A 20 -52.64 7.78 2.21
CA ASN A 20 -53.66 8.18 1.25
C ASN A 20 -55.01 8.25 1.99
N PRO A 21 -55.94 9.11 1.54
CA PRO A 21 -57.32 8.62 1.45
C PRO A 21 -58.10 9.10 0.21
N ALA A 22 -58.61 8.10 -0.53
CA ALA A 22 -60.02 7.84 -0.88
C ALA A 22 -60.87 8.71 -1.85
N SER A 23 -61.77 7.97 -2.53
CA SER A 23 -62.98 8.31 -3.34
C SER A 23 -62.75 8.57 -4.84
N ASN A 24 -63.53 8.05 -5.81
CA ASN A 24 -64.93 7.60 -5.79
C ASN A 24 -65.26 6.65 -6.99
N SER A 25 -66.40 5.96 -6.84
CA SER A 25 -67.17 5.05 -7.73
C SER A 25 -67.55 5.61 -9.12
N ASP A 26 -67.80 4.78 -10.15
CA ASP A 26 -69.10 4.12 -10.45
C ASP A 26 -69.10 3.28 -11.76
N ASN A 27 -70.14 2.43 -11.89
CA ASN A 27 -70.40 1.26 -12.75
C ASN A 27 -70.59 1.45 -14.29
N THR A 28 -70.36 0.39 -15.09
CA THR A 28 -71.38 -0.44 -15.81
C THR A 28 -70.79 -1.52 -16.75
N LYS A 29 -71.59 -2.58 -16.99
CA LYS A 29 -71.26 -3.93 -17.48
C LYS A 29 -71.29 -4.09 -19.02
N ASP A 30 -70.50 -5.03 -19.57
CA ASP A 30 -70.94 -6.26 -20.28
C ASP A 30 -69.81 -6.87 -21.16
N GLY A 31 -69.71 -8.22 -21.17
CA GLY A 31 -69.01 -9.00 -22.22
C GLY A 31 -67.80 -9.84 -21.75
N VAL A 32 -68.01 -11.13 -21.55
CA VAL A 32 -66.97 -12.13 -21.24
C VAL A 32 -66.28 -12.62 -22.51
N SER A 33 -64.95 -12.52 -22.56
CA SER A 33 -64.07 -13.49 -23.23
C SER A 33 -62.65 -13.37 -22.65
N HIS A 34 -62.19 -14.44 -21.99
CA HIS A 34 -60.82 -14.52 -21.46
C HIS A 34 -59.82 -14.68 -22.61
N GLU A 35 -58.92 -13.72 -22.76
CA GLU A 35 -57.61 -13.92 -23.38
C GLU A 35 -56.58 -13.07 -22.62
N GLU A 36 -55.61 -13.75 -22.04
CA GLU A 36 -54.56 -13.19 -21.20
C GLU A 36 -53.57 -12.43 -22.08
N VAL A 37 -53.77 -11.11 -22.21
CA VAL A 37 -52.85 -10.22 -22.94
C VAL A 37 -51.96 -9.49 -21.93
N ILE A 38 -50.71 -9.93 -21.88
CA ILE A 38 -49.59 -9.33 -21.12
C ILE A 38 -49.45 -7.86 -21.52
N SER A 39 -49.65 -6.96 -20.55
CA SER A 39 -49.36 -5.52 -20.70
C SER A 39 -47.85 -5.28 -20.87
N PRO A 40 -47.44 -4.29 -21.69
CA PRO A 40 -46.06 -4.13 -22.10
C PRO A 40 -45.20 -3.58 -20.95
N THR A 41 -44.13 -4.31 -20.62
CA THR A 41 -43.03 -3.85 -19.78
C THR A 41 -42.53 -2.51 -20.31
N SER A 42 -42.58 -1.48 -19.45
CA SER A 42 -41.93 -0.20 -19.69
C SER A 42 -40.46 -0.44 -20.01
N THR A 43 -40.06 0.00 -21.19
CA THR A 43 -38.69 0.02 -21.70
C THR A 43 -37.76 0.71 -20.70
N ALA A 44 -37.13 -0.08 -19.83
CA ALA A 44 -35.87 0.30 -19.21
C ALA A 44 -34.85 0.45 -20.35
N THR A 45 -34.36 1.68 -20.51
CA THR A 45 -33.34 2.06 -21.48
C THR A 45 -32.17 1.07 -21.39
N ALA A 46 -32.00 0.25 -22.42
CA ALA A 46 -30.94 -0.74 -22.49
C ALA A 46 -29.58 -0.06 -22.24
N SER A 47 -28.83 -0.59 -21.28
CA SER A 47 -27.51 -0.10 -20.93
C SER A 47 -26.60 -0.14 -22.15
N LYS A 48 -25.86 0.95 -22.38
CA LYS A 48 -24.99 1.13 -23.54
C LYS A 48 -23.67 0.35 -23.44
N TRP A 49 -23.52 -0.51 -22.43
CA TRP A 49 -22.25 -1.12 -22.05
C TRP A 49 -22.34 -2.64 -22.13
N THR A 50 -21.85 -3.19 -23.23
CA THR A 50 -21.63 -4.62 -23.41
C THR A 50 -20.26 -5.00 -22.86
N PHE A 51 -20.20 -5.93 -21.91
CA PHE A 51 -18.94 -6.54 -21.45
C PHE A 51 -18.20 -7.19 -22.63
N SER A 52 -17.10 -6.61 -23.08
CA SER A 52 -16.21 -7.25 -24.06
C SER A 52 -15.44 -8.39 -23.37
N ARG A 53 -15.73 -9.63 -23.77
CA ARG A 53 -15.09 -10.85 -23.22
C ARG A 53 -13.57 -10.94 -23.48
N GLY A 54 -12.98 -10.00 -24.20
CA GLY A 54 -11.55 -10.01 -24.58
C GLY A 54 -10.64 -9.05 -23.81
N ASP A 55 -11.18 -7.96 -23.23
CA ASP A 55 -10.37 -6.87 -22.63
C ASP A 55 -10.54 -6.72 -21.10
N GLY A 56 -11.42 -7.53 -20.50
CA GLY A 56 -11.69 -7.51 -19.07
C GLY A 56 -10.61 -8.18 -18.22
N ASP A 57 -10.49 -7.74 -16.98
CA ASP A 57 -9.59 -8.29 -15.97
C ASP A 57 -9.96 -9.77 -15.64
N THR A 58 -8.99 -10.60 -15.24
CA THR A 58 -9.20 -12.01 -14.84
C THR A 58 -10.33 -12.20 -13.81
N ALA A 59 -10.57 -11.20 -12.97
CA ALA A 59 -11.70 -11.14 -12.05
C ALA A 59 -13.09 -11.15 -12.72
N ALA A 60 -13.23 -10.58 -13.92
CA ALA A 60 -14.48 -10.54 -14.66
C ALA A 60 -14.96 -11.94 -15.06
N ALA A 61 -14.06 -12.91 -15.19
CA ALA A 61 -14.39 -14.29 -15.54
C ALA A 61 -15.13 -15.06 -14.42
N LEU A 62 -15.12 -14.55 -13.18
CA LEU A 62 -15.78 -15.18 -12.03
C LEU A 62 -17.29 -14.88 -11.95
N PHE A 63 -17.76 -13.84 -12.64
CA PHE A 63 -19.15 -13.39 -12.64
C PHE A 63 -19.76 -13.66 -14.02
N ARG A 64 -20.83 -14.44 -14.06
CA ARG A 64 -21.53 -14.80 -15.32
C ARG A 64 -22.61 -13.78 -15.68
N GLU A 65 -23.21 -13.15 -14.68
CA GLU A 65 -24.25 -12.15 -14.82
C GLU A 65 -23.93 -10.90 -13.98
N PRO A 66 -24.24 -9.68 -14.45
CA PRO A 66 -24.01 -8.45 -13.68
C PRO A 66 -24.70 -8.43 -12.31
N GLY A 67 -25.77 -9.22 -12.12
CA GLY A 67 -26.49 -9.35 -10.85
C GLY A 67 -25.77 -10.17 -9.78
N GLU A 68 -24.80 -11.04 -10.15
CA GLU A 68 -23.98 -11.79 -9.16
C GLU A 68 -23.00 -10.87 -8.41
N ILE A 69 -22.84 -9.63 -8.87
CA ILE A 69 -21.90 -8.64 -8.34
C ILE A 69 -22.43 -8.03 -7.02
N HIS A 70 -23.69 -8.27 -6.64
CA HIS A 70 -24.30 -7.72 -5.41
C HIS A 70 -24.93 -8.79 -4.51
N GLU A 71 -24.39 -10.01 -4.51
CA GLU A 71 -24.90 -11.05 -3.61
C GLU A 71 -24.71 -10.60 -2.15
N PRO A 72 -25.80 -10.38 -1.39
CA PRO A 72 -25.69 -9.85 -0.04
C PRO A 72 -24.94 -10.84 0.84
N HIS A 73 -23.78 -10.43 1.33
CA HIS A 73 -22.91 -11.25 2.17
C HIS A 73 -22.94 -10.78 3.63
N ASP A 74 -22.85 -11.73 4.55
CA ASP A 74 -22.80 -11.45 5.99
C ASP A 74 -21.42 -10.84 6.34
N PRO A 75 -21.36 -9.70 7.07
CA PRO A 75 -20.10 -9.16 7.58
C PRO A 75 -19.24 -10.16 8.38
N GLU A 76 -19.84 -11.18 8.99
CA GLU A 76 -19.09 -12.25 9.65
C GLU A 76 -18.42 -13.21 8.67
N GLU A 77 -19.03 -13.47 7.51
CA GLU A 77 -18.44 -14.27 6.44
C GLU A 77 -17.22 -13.56 5.85
N GLU A 78 -17.32 -12.25 5.60
CA GLU A 78 -16.20 -11.43 5.15
C GLU A 78 -15.03 -11.46 6.15
N LYS A 79 -15.31 -11.32 7.45
CA LYS A 79 -14.28 -11.41 8.50
C LYS A 79 -13.61 -12.77 8.55
N ARG A 80 -14.36 -13.86 8.34
CA ARG A 80 -13.81 -15.22 8.30
C ARG A 80 -12.90 -15.40 7.08
N LEU A 81 -13.32 -14.92 5.91
CA LEU A 81 -12.51 -14.93 4.69
C LEU A 81 -11.19 -14.18 4.90
N VAL A 82 -11.25 -12.95 5.44
CA VAL A 82 -10.04 -12.15 5.69
C VAL A 82 -9.09 -12.86 6.66
N ARG A 83 -9.61 -13.47 7.73
CA ARG A 83 -8.77 -14.25 8.65
C ARG A 83 -8.14 -15.45 7.95
N LYS A 84 -8.88 -16.16 7.11
CA LYS A 84 -8.38 -17.31 6.35
C LYS A 84 -7.24 -16.88 5.41
N ILE A 85 -7.42 -15.76 4.68
CA ILE A 85 -6.37 -15.18 3.83
C ILE A 85 -5.15 -14.75 4.67
N ASP A 86 -5.37 -14.11 5.82
CA ASP A 86 -4.29 -13.68 6.71
C ASP A 86 -3.50 -14.88 7.26
N TYR A 87 -4.16 -15.97 7.67
CA TYR A 87 -3.50 -17.22 8.10
C TYR A 87 -2.83 -17.97 6.96
N MET A 88 -3.30 -17.79 5.73
CA MET A 88 -2.63 -18.33 4.55
C MET A 88 -1.34 -17.57 4.29
N ILE A 89 -1.33 -16.23 4.25
CA ILE A 89 -0.20 -15.44 3.75
C ILE A 89 0.82 -15.07 4.85
N LEU A 90 0.36 -14.69 6.05
CA LEU A 90 1.25 -14.12 7.09
C LEU A 90 2.32 -15.08 7.60
N PRO A 91 2.06 -16.38 7.85
CA PRO A 91 3.11 -17.30 8.29
C PRO A 91 4.22 -17.46 7.25
N TYR A 92 3.86 -17.58 5.98
CA TYR A 92 4.81 -17.64 4.87
C TYR A 92 5.67 -16.39 4.79
N LEU A 93 5.06 -15.20 4.87
CA LEU A 93 5.79 -13.94 4.91
C LEU A 93 6.69 -13.81 6.14
N ALA A 94 6.23 -14.24 7.31
CA ALA A 94 7.02 -14.17 8.55
C ALA A 94 8.26 -15.04 8.48
N VAL A 95 8.13 -16.28 7.99
CA VAL A 95 9.27 -17.18 7.80
C VAL A 95 10.20 -16.64 6.71
N CYS A 96 9.65 -16.15 5.60
CA CYS A 96 10.45 -15.51 4.54
C CYS A 96 11.27 -14.32 5.07
N TYR A 97 10.65 -13.44 5.85
CA TYR A 97 11.34 -12.31 6.46
C TYR A 97 12.41 -12.76 7.47
N ALA A 98 12.16 -13.81 8.25
CA ALA A 98 13.15 -14.37 9.16
C ALA A 98 14.38 -14.87 8.40
N PHE A 99 14.20 -15.67 7.35
CA PHE A 99 15.30 -16.15 6.50
C PHE A 99 16.04 -15.00 5.81
N PHE A 100 15.32 -14.01 5.30
CA PHE A 100 15.92 -12.81 4.68
C PHE A 100 16.83 -12.04 5.65
N TYR A 101 16.39 -11.87 6.91
CA TYR A 101 17.16 -11.15 7.91
C TYR A 101 18.39 -11.94 8.39
N ILE A 102 18.25 -13.27 8.48
CA ILE A 102 19.37 -14.19 8.76
C ILE A 102 20.44 -14.08 7.67
N ASP A 103 20.05 -14.13 6.40
CA ASP A 103 20.97 -14.08 5.26
C ASP A 103 21.73 -12.76 5.18
N LYS A 104 21.03 -11.63 5.25
CA LYS A 104 21.63 -10.33 4.93
C LYS A 104 22.42 -9.74 6.10
N THR A 105 21.82 -9.70 7.28
CA THR A 105 22.35 -8.93 8.42
C THR A 105 23.06 -9.80 9.43
N THR A 106 22.51 -10.98 9.77
CA THR A 106 23.10 -11.83 10.79
C THR A 106 24.41 -12.44 10.31
N LEU A 107 24.48 -12.94 9.08
CA LEU A 107 25.75 -13.44 8.51
C LEU A 107 26.82 -12.36 8.43
N SER A 108 26.46 -11.15 8.01
CA SER A 108 27.38 -10.01 7.93
C SER A 108 27.93 -9.62 9.30
N TYR A 109 27.09 -9.56 10.34
CA TYR A 109 27.56 -9.31 11.71
C TYR A 109 28.39 -10.48 12.24
N ALA A 110 27.96 -11.72 12.03
CA ALA A 110 28.68 -12.90 12.46
C ALA A 110 30.09 -12.95 11.84
N ALA A 111 30.26 -12.55 10.58
CA ALA A 111 31.57 -12.41 9.96
C ALA A 111 32.44 -11.36 10.65
N ILE A 112 31.87 -10.21 11.03
CA ILE A 112 32.59 -9.15 11.78
C ILE A 112 32.99 -9.65 13.19
N PHE A 113 32.17 -10.48 13.82
CA PHE A 113 32.47 -11.08 15.12
C PHE A 113 33.42 -12.28 15.06
N GLY A 114 33.96 -12.63 13.88
CA GLY A 114 34.96 -13.67 13.76
C GLY A 114 34.40 -15.09 13.64
N ILE A 115 33.11 -15.27 13.31
CA ILE A 115 32.48 -16.61 13.25
C ILE A 115 33.21 -17.59 12.31
N ARG A 116 33.89 -17.07 11.29
CA ARG A 116 34.68 -17.88 10.35
C ARG A 116 35.90 -18.49 11.02
N ASP A 117 36.56 -17.70 11.86
CA ASP A 117 37.76 -18.11 12.59
C ASP A 117 37.37 -18.98 13.80
N ASP A 118 36.33 -18.60 14.53
CA ASP A 118 35.84 -19.34 15.72
C ASP A 118 35.38 -20.77 15.40
N LEU A 119 34.72 -20.98 14.25
CA LEU A 119 34.25 -22.29 13.80
C LEU A 119 35.22 -23.00 12.83
N ASN A 120 36.38 -22.40 12.54
CA ASN A 120 37.34 -22.91 11.56
C ASN A 120 36.68 -23.26 10.19
N LEU A 121 35.80 -22.38 9.70
CA LEU A 121 35.09 -22.61 8.44
C LEU A 121 36.05 -22.53 7.25
N VAL A 122 36.09 -23.59 6.43
CA VAL A 122 37.01 -23.69 5.28
C VAL A 122 36.28 -23.53 3.94
N GLY A 123 36.91 -22.79 3.01
CA GLY A 123 36.42 -22.64 1.64
C GLY A 123 35.03 -22.00 1.54
N THR A 124 34.06 -22.74 0.97
CA THR A 124 32.70 -22.25 0.68
C THR A 124 31.67 -22.55 1.76
N GLN A 125 32.07 -23.13 2.90
CA GLN A 125 31.14 -23.54 3.97
C GLN A 125 30.31 -22.37 4.52
N TYR A 126 30.93 -21.19 4.66
CA TYR A 126 30.20 -19.98 5.06
C TYR A 126 29.12 -19.58 4.04
N ASN A 127 29.38 -19.79 2.74
CA ASN A 127 28.42 -19.46 1.68
C ASN A 127 27.23 -20.43 1.62
N TRP A 128 27.36 -21.65 2.16
CA TRP A 128 26.24 -22.60 2.23
C TRP A 128 25.09 -22.09 3.12
N LEU A 129 25.37 -21.24 4.11
CA LEU A 129 24.32 -20.60 4.92
C LEU A 129 23.42 -19.71 4.06
N SER A 130 23.97 -19.02 3.06
CA SER A 130 23.16 -18.23 2.12
C SER A 130 22.35 -19.10 1.15
N THR A 131 22.86 -20.26 0.74
CA THR A 131 22.12 -21.21 -0.12
C THR A 131 20.84 -21.73 0.53
N LEU A 132 20.83 -21.92 1.86
CA LEU A 132 19.61 -22.30 2.61
C LEU A 132 18.53 -21.21 2.55
N CYS A 133 18.92 -19.94 2.41
CA CYS A 133 17.96 -18.85 2.29
C CYS A 133 17.38 -18.80 0.86
N CYS A 134 18.17 -19.12 -0.16
CA CYS A 134 17.70 -19.26 -1.54
C CYS A 134 16.69 -20.42 -1.72
N SER A 135 16.88 -21.54 -1.02
CA SER A 135 15.96 -22.69 -1.13
C SER A 135 14.56 -22.39 -0.59
N TRP A 136 14.44 -21.53 0.43
CA TRP A 136 13.15 -21.04 0.92
C TRP A 136 12.39 -20.23 -0.15
N GLY A 137 13.10 -19.50 -1.01
CA GLY A 137 12.51 -18.82 -2.16
C GLY A 137 11.83 -19.77 -3.15
N ILE A 138 12.38 -20.98 -3.34
CA ILE A 138 11.76 -22.03 -4.18
C ILE A 138 10.46 -22.53 -3.55
N VAL A 139 10.43 -22.71 -2.22
CA VAL A 139 9.20 -23.09 -1.51
C VAL A 139 8.11 -22.03 -1.68
N MET A 140 8.47 -20.74 -1.56
CA MET A 140 7.54 -19.63 -1.80
C MET A 140 6.98 -19.64 -3.23
N PHE A 141 7.83 -19.89 -4.22
CA PHE A 141 7.42 -19.94 -5.62
C PHE A 141 6.39 -21.04 -5.90
N ILE A 142 6.48 -22.18 -5.19
CA ILE A 142 5.56 -23.31 -5.36
C ILE A 142 4.27 -23.11 -4.54
N MET A 143 4.37 -22.55 -3.32
CA MET A 143 3.24 -22.51 -2.38
C MET A 143 2.41 -21.23 -2.41
N LEU A 144 2.97 -20.08 -2.82
CA LEU A 144 2.27 -18.81 -2.75
C LEU A 144 1.42 -18.58 -4.03
N PRO A 145 0.08 -18.40 -3.92
CA PRO A 145 -0.75 -18.13 -5.08
C PRO A 145 -0.61 -16.69 -5.57
N ASP A 146 -0.63 -16.50 -6.88
CA ASP A 146 -0.45 -15.19 -7.53
C ASP A 146 -1.65 -14.24 -7.38
N SER A 147 -2.88 -14.79 -7.29
CA SER A 147 -4.09 -14.00 -7.13
C SER A 147 -5.18 -14.74 -6.36
N PRO A 148 -6.18 -14.01 -5.81
CA PRO A 148 -7.32 -14.65 -5.12
C PRO A 148 -8.08 -15.63 -6.02
N VAL A 149 -8.04 -15.43 -7.34
CA VAL A 149 -8.70 -16.27 -8.35
C VAL A 149 -7.99 -17.64 -8.48
N THR A 150 -6.65 -17.64 -8.43
CA THR A 150 -5.82 -18.85 -8.57
C THR A 150 -5.54 -19.56 -7.25
N ALA A 151 -5.88 -18.94 -6.11
CA ALA A 151 -5.66 -19.51 -4.79
C ALA A 151 -6.34 -20.90 -4.63
N PRO A 152 -5.57 -21.98 -4.38
CA PRO A 152 -6.11 -23.33 -4.28
C PRO A 152 -6.88 -23.58 -2.98
N MET A 153 -6.63 -22.77 -1.95
CA MET A 153 -7.23 -22.94 -0.61
C MET A 153 -8.58 -22.20 -0.44
N LEU A 154 -9.01 -21.45 -1.46
CA LEU A 154 -10.28 -20.71 -1.45
C LEU A 154 -11.35 -21.44 -2.27
N ASN A 155 -12.55 -21.55 -1.71
CA ASN A 155 -13.73 -22.06 -2.41
C ASN A 155 -14.27 -21.01 -3.41
N GLN A 156 -15.09 -21.44 -4.38
CA GLN A 156 -15.60 -20.53 -5.42
C GLN A 156 -16.34 -19.30 -4.87
N ARG A 157 -17.12 -19.47 -3.79
CA ARG A 157 -17.79 -18.37 -3.08
C ARG A 157 -16.79 -17.42 -2.40
N GLU A 158 -15.76 -17.97 -1.74
CA GLU A 158 -14.70 -17.18 -1.11
C GLU A 158 -13.88 -16.39 -2.14
N LYS A 159 -13.65 -16.96 -3.33
CA LYS A 159 -13.00 -16.27 -4.44
C LYS A 159 -13.81 -15.08 -4.95
N ARG A 160 -15.13 -15.26 -5.13
CA ARG A 160 -16.05 -14.18 -5.52
C ARG A 160 -16.04 -13.04 -4.50
N LEU A 161 -16.20 -13.37 -3.21
CA LEU A 161 -16.20 -12.38 -2.13
C LEU A 161 -14.85 -11.65 -2.01
N ALA A 162 -13.73 -12.36 -2.22
CA ALA A 162 -12.40 -11.73 -2.25
C ALA A 162 -12.28 -10.72 -3.41
N VAL A 163 -12.77 -11.07 -4.60
CA VAL A 163 -12.76 -10.19 -5.78
C VAL A 163 -13.70 -9.00 -5.62
N GLU A 164 -14.89 -9.21 -5.05
CA GLU A 164 -15.84 -8.14 -4.75
C GLU A 164 -15.21 -7.09 -3.82
N ARG A 165 -14.45 -7.52 -2.81
CA ARG A 165 -13.71 -6.60 -1.94
C ARG A 165 -12.65 -5.77 -2.69
N LEU A 166 -12.02 -6.33 -3.71
CA LEU A 166 -11.08 -5.57 -4.55
C LEU A 166 -11.81 -4.55 -5.44
N ARG A 167 -13.09 -4.78 -5.79
CA ARG A 167 -13.93 -3.87 -6.60
C ARG A 167 -14.01 -2.46 -6.01
N GLU A 168 -14.13 -2.35 -4.68
CA GLU A 168 -14.22 -1.06 -3.99
C GLU A 168 -13.04 -0.13 -4.31
N ASN A 169 -11.87 -0.70 -4.62
CA ASN A 169 -10.67 0.09 -4.92
C ASN A 169 -10.61 0.59 -6.38
N GLN A 170 -11.46 0.08 -7.29
CA GLN A 170 -11.50 0.50 -8.71
C GLN A 170 -10.13 0.43 -9.43
N THR A 171 -9.20 -0.41 -8.96
CA THR A 171 -7.83 -0.51 -9.50
C THR A 171 -7.61 -1.65 -10.50
N GLY A 172 -8.63 -2.49 -10.74
CA GLY A 172 -8.43 -3.83 -11.34
C GLY A 172 -7.79 -4.83 -10.36
N VAL A 173 -7.81 -6.11 -10.73
CA VAL A 173 -7.24 -7.27 -10.01
C VAL A 173 -5.98 -7.76 -10.69
N GLU A 174 -6.06 -8.27 -11.93
CA GLU A 174 -4.94 -8.78 -12.72
C GLU A 174 -5.31 -8.87 -14.22
N ASN A 175 -4.50 -8.24 -15.08
CA ASN A 175 -4.59 -8.44 -16.53
C ASN A 175 -3.26 -8.95 -17.09
N LYS A 176 -3.29 -10.13 -17.73
CA LYS A 176 -2.08 -10.77 -18.29
C LYS A 176 -1.64 -10.16 -19.63
N HIS A 177 -2.48 -9.31 -20.25
CA HIS A 177 -2.14 -8.63 -21.49
C HIS A 177 -1.44 -7.30 -21.22
N PHE A 178 -0.23 -7.16 -21.78
CA PHE A 178 0.53 -5.92 -21.70
C PHE A 178 -0.07 -4.85 -22.64
N LYS A 179 -0.46 -3.71 -22.07
CA LYS A 179 -1.07 -2.58 -22.80
C LYS A 179 -0.05 -1.45 -22.97
N ALA A 180 0.55 -1.33 -24.15
CA ALA A 180 1.61 -0.33 -24.40
C ALA A 180 1.15 1.12 -24.21
N TYR A 181 -0.12 1.43 -24.47
CA TYR A 181 -0.67 2.77 -24.26
C TYR A 181 -0.66 3.16 -22.77
N GLN A 182 -0.90 2.21 -21.85
CA GLN A 182 -0.85 2.43 -20.40
C GLN A 182 0.59 2.76 -19.95
N VAL A 183 1.61 2.22 -20.61
CA VAL A 183 3.01 2.59 -20.36
C VAL A 183 3.26 4.03 -20.78
N ALA A 184 2.81 4.41 -21.99
CA ALA A 184 2.94 5.79 -22.46
C ALA A 184 2.20 6.78 -21.55
N GLU A 185 1.05 6.37 -21.00
CA GLU A 185 0.33 7.15 -19.99
C GLU A 185 1.11 7.25 -18.68
N ALA A 186 1.70 6.16 -18.18
CA ALA A 186 2.51 6.15 -16.96
C ALA A 186 3.65 7.18 -17.02
N PHE A 187 4.32 7.30 -18.17
CA PHE A 187 5.40 8.27 -18.39
C PHE A 187 4.90 9.70 -18.67
N LYS A 188 3.64 9.90 -19.03
CA LYS A 188 3.04 11.24 -19.12
C LYS A 188 2.48 11.70 -17.78
N ASP A 189 2.33 10.80 -16.82
CA ASP A 189 1.75 11.09 -15.52
C ASP A 189 2.75 11.82 -14.60
N PRO A 190 2.50 13.08 -14.22
CA PRO A 190 3.38 13.82 -13.32
C PRO A 190 3.51 13.14 -11.94
N LYS A 191 2.53 12.33 -11.53
CA LYS A 191 2.58 11.58 -10.26
C LYS A 191 3.72 10.57 -10.25
N THR A 192 4.02 9.92 -11.38
CA THR A 192 5.08 8.91 -11.49
C THR A 192 6.45 9.51 -11.17
N TYR A 193 6.73 10.70 -11.70
CA TYR A 193 7.98 11.41 -11.41
C TYR A 193 8.05 11.88 -9.96
N LEU A 194 6.93 12.38 -9.42
CA LEU A 194 6.87 12.80 -8.03
C LEU A 194 7.10 11.63 -7.06
N LEU A 195 6.54 10.45 -7.37
CA LEU A 195 6.77 9.22 -6.62
C LEU A 195 8.22 8.72 -6.73
N PHE A 196 8.84 8.80 -7.91
CA PHE A 196 10.27 8.52 -8.08
C PHE A 196 11.12 9.44 -7.18
N THR A 197 10.85 10.75 -7.20
CA THR A 197 11.58 11.72 -6.38
C THR A 197 11.35 11.50 -4.89
N ILE A 198 10.11 11.19 -4.46
CA ILE A 198 9.83 10.81 -3.06
C ILE A 198 10.62 9.56 -2.68
N GLY A 199 10.62 8.51 -3.53
CA GLY A 199 11.38 7.29 -3.31
C GLY A 199 12.89 7.55 -3.16
N LEU A 200 13.46 8.40 -4.02
CA LEU A 200 14.86 8.82 -3.98
C LEU A 200 15.22 9.55 -2.68
N ILE A 201 14.44 10.59 -2.35
CA ILE A 201 14.71 11.46 -1.21
C ILE A 201 14.47 10.73 0.10
N ALA A 202 13.39 9.97 0.23
CA ALA A 202 13.07 9.21 1.46
C ALA A 202 14.11 8.12 1.77
N ASN A 203 14.77 7.56 0.75
CA ASN A 203 15.72 6.45 0.93
C ASN A 203 17.19 6.83 0.91
N THR A 204 17.52 8.08 0.58
CA THR A 204 18.89 8.60 0.73
C THR A 204 19.34 8.55 2.21
N PRO A 205 18.53 9.00 3.19
CA PRO A 205 18.81 8.81 4.61
C PRO A 205 18.90 7.33 5.02
N ASN A 206 18.03 6.48 4.47
CA ASN A 206 17.98 5.06 4.78
C ASN A 206 19.32 4.36 4.51
N GLY A 207 19.86 4.55 3.30
CA GLY A 207 21.15 3.99 2.93
C GLY A 207 22.31 4.44 3.83
N GLY A 208 22.21 5.64 4.43
CA GLY A 208 23.18 6.12 5.42
C GLY A 208 22.99 5.48 6.80
N ILE A 209 21.82 5.68 7.41
CA ILE A 209 21.52 5.26 8.78
C ILE A 209 21.59 3.75 8.94
N SER A 210 21.03 2.99 7.99
CA SER A 210 20.97 1.54 8.08
C SER A 210 22.35 0.88 7.92
N ASN A 211 23.20 1.43 7.03
CA ASN A 211 24.52 0.84 6.76
C ASN A 211 25.58 1.29 7.77
N PHE A 212 25.49 2.53 8.25
CA PHE A 212 26.47 3.12 9.17
C PHE A 212 25.98 3.18 10.63
N GLY A 213 24.80 2.65 10.94
CA GLY A 213 24.19 2.73 12.28
C GLY A 213 25.11 2.28 13.42
N THR A 214 25.77 1.11 13.28
CA THR A 214 26.74 0.63 14.28
C THR A 214 27.95 1.55 14.42
N ILE A 215 28.42 2.13 13.31
CA ILE A 215 29.57 3.05 13.29
C ILE A 215 29.20 4.39 13.93
N ILE A 216 27.99 4.88 13.68
CA ILE A 216 27.45 6.10 14.29
C ILE A 216 27.35 5.92 15.81
N ILE A 217 26.76 4.80 16.27
CA ILE A 217 26.63 4.51 17.71
C ILE A 217 28.02 4.28 18.33
N LYS A 218 28.95 3.65 17.61
CA LYS A 218 30.35 3.52 18.05
C LYS A 218 31.00 4.88 18.21
N GLY A 219 30.71 5.83 17.32
CA GLY A 219 31.12 7.22 17.41
C GLY A 219 30.60 7.96 18.65
N PHE A 220 29.62 7.42 19.37
CA PHE A 220 29.16 7.96 20.66
C PHE A 220 29.99 7.48 21.86
N GLY A 221 30.97 6.58 21.64
CA GLY A 221 31.85 6.05 22.69
C GLY A 221 31.51 4.63 23.18
N TYR A 222 30.56 3.93 22.54
CA TYR A 222 30.22 2.54 22.87
C TYR A 222 31.13 1.54 22.16
N SER A 223 31.33 0.36 22.78
CA SER A 223 32.09 -0.75 22.18
C SER A 223 31.31 -1.45 21.06
N THR A 224 31.99 -2.13 20.13
CA THR A 224 31.35 -2.79 18.96
C THR A 224 30.25 -3.80 19.34
N LEU A 225 30.44 -4.53 20.44
CA LEU A 225 29.43 -5.48 20.94
C LEU A 225 28.19 -4.72 21.44
N VAL A 226 28.39 -3.69 22.26
CA VAL A 226 27.31 -2.88 22.80
C VAL A 226 26.58 -2.13 21.69
N THR A 227 27.28 -1.58 20.70
CA THR A 227 26.65 -0.88 19.57
C THR A 227 25.74 -1.78 18.75
N THR A 228 26.10 -3.07 18.65
CA THR A 228 25.25 -4.07 17.96
C THR A 228 24.02 -4.40 18.80
N LEU A 229 24.19 -4.55 20.12
CA LEU A 229 23.09 -4.78 21.05
C LEU A 229 22.10 -3.61 21.07
N LEU A 230 22.60 -2.37 21.01
CA LEU A 230 21.80 -1.14 20.97
C LEU A 230 20.99 -0.97 19.68
N GLN A 231 21.14 -1.85 18.68
CA GLN A 231 20.21 -1.88 17.55
C GLN A 231 18.90 -2.60 17.86
N MET A 232 18.83 -3.45 18.89
CA MET A 232 17.57 -4.14 19.22
C MET A 232 16.46 -3.15 19.63
N PRO A 233 16.70 -2.16 20.52
CA PRO A 233 15.71 -1.14 20.83
C PRO A 233 15.30 -0.32 19.60
N TYR A 234 16.26 -0.02 18.71
CA TYR A 234 15.99 0.68 17.45
C TYR A 234 15.00 -0.10 16.56
N GLY A 235 15.24 -1.39 16.35
CA GLY A 235 14.35 -2.27 15.61
C GLY A 235 12.95 -2.38 16.23
N PHE A 236 12.87 -2.49 17.56
CA PHE A 236 11.59 -2.52 18.28
C PHE A 236 10.80 -1.22 18.09
N LEU A 237 11.47 -0.06 18.20
CA LEU A 237 10.84 1.25 17.97
C LEU A 237 10.36 1.42 16.52
N ILE A 238 11.11 0.91 15.54
CA ILE A 238 10.67 0.89 14.14
C ILE A 238 9.40 0.05 14.00
N ALA A 239 9.38 -1.17 14.54
CA ALA A 239 8.21 -2.05 14.47
C ALA A 239 6.98 -1.42 15.13
N LEU A 240 7.13 -0.86 16.33
CA LEU A 240 6.06 -0.15 17.04
C LEU A 240 5.59 1.09 16.27
N SER A 241 6.51 1.82 15.63
CA SER A 241 6.18 2.98 14.82
C SER A 241 5.38 2.60 13.58
N ILE A 242 5.74 1.52 12.89
CA ILE A 242 4.99 1.02 11.73
C ILE A 242 3.58 0.60 12.15
N LEU A 243 3.45 -0.21 13.21
CA LEU A 243 2.15 -0.67 13.70
C LEU A 243 1.26 0.47 14.16
N SER A 244 1.81 1.41 14.93
CA SER A 244 1.07 2.58 15.42
C SER A 244 0.66 3.50 14.27
N CYS A 245 1.55 3.78 13.32
CA CYS A 245 1.25 4.65 12.17
C CYS A 245 0.11 4.09 11.32
N VAL A 246 0.18 2.80 10.97
CA VAL A 246 -0.85 2.15 10.15
C VAL A 246 -2.18 2.07 10.90
N TYR A 247 -2.17 1.65 12.16
CA TYR A 247 -3.39 1.53 12.98
C TYR A 247 -4.06 2.89 13.21
N LEU A 248 -3.29 3.91 13.61
CA LEU A 248 -3.83 5.24 13.88
C LEU A 248 -4.33 5.90 12.60
N ASN A 249 -3.62 5.73 11.48
CA ASN A 249 -4.08 6.23 10.19
C ASN A 249 -5.42 5.60 9.80
N ASP A 250 -5.58 4.28 9.92
CA ASP A 250 -6.83 3.59 9.59
C ASP A 250 -7.98 4.02 10.52
N TYR A 251 -7.72 4.06 11.83
CA TYR A 251 -8.69 4.54 12.82
C TYR A 251 -9.16 5.97 12.54
N CYS A 252 -8.22 6.89 12.27
CA CYS A 252 -8.54 8.29 11.97
C CYS A 252 -9.24 8.44 10.61
N ALA A 253 -8.84 7.69 9.58
CA ALA A 253 -9.48 7.71 8.27
C ALA A 253 -10.95 7.31 8.37
N VAL A 254 -11.26 6.23 9.09
CA VAL A 254 -12.62 5.74 9.30
C VAL A 254 -13.44 6.72 10.15
N LYS A 255 -12.90 7.18 11.28
CA LYS A 255 -13.62 8.06 12.21
C LYS A 255 -13.90 9.43 11.62
N LEU A 256 -12.95 10.01 10.89
CA LEU A 256 -13.06 11.34 10.32
C LEU A 256 -13.68 11.34 8.92
N LYS A 257 -13.86 10.16 8.29
CA LYS A 257 -14.29 9.97 6.89
C LYS A 257 -13.48 10.86 5.93
N LYS A 258 -12.17 10.94 6.14
CA LYS A 258 -11.26 11.85 5.41
C LYS A 258 -9.96 11.16 5.03
N ASN A 259 -9.35 11.67 3.97
CA ASN A 259 -8.00 11.30 3.52
C ASN A 259 -6.92 11.83 4.47
N THR A 260 -6.43 10.95 5.36
CA THR A 260 -5.46 11.24 6.43
C THR A 260 -4.03 10.78 6.11
N ARG A 261 -3.79 10.05 5.03
CA ARG A 261 -2.52 9.32 4.81
C ARG A 261 -1.30 10.26 4.76
N CYS A 262 -1.36 11.35 3.99
CA CYS A 262 -0.23 12.29 3.94
C CYS A 262 0.01 13.00 5.29
N TRP A 263 -1.02 13.21 6.11
CA TRP A 263 -0.82 13.81 7.43
C TRP A 263 -0.09 12.88 8.38
N PHE A 264 -0.39 11.58 8.35
CA PHE A 264 0.34 10.59 9.15
C PHE A 264 1.78 10.41 8.68
N ILE A 265 2.03 10.47 7.36
CA ILE A 265 3.40 10.52 6.82
C ILE A 265 4.17 11.68 7.45
N ILE A 266 3.63 12.90 7.38
CA ILE A 266 4.29 14.08 7.95
C ILE A 266 4.45 13.95 9.47
N ALA A 267 3.43 13.47 10.18
CA ALA A 267 3.49 13.30 11.64
C ALA A 267 4.62 12.35 12.08
N TYR A 268 4.85 11.26 11.33
CA TYR A 268 5.91 10.30 11.62
C TYR A 268 7.29 10.72 11.09
N LEU A 269 7.37 11.76 10.24
CA LEU A 269 8.62 12.40 9.86
C LEU A 269 9.12 13.40 10.92
N ILE A 270 8.24 14.00 11.72
CA ILE A 270 8.62 15.01 12.74
C ILE A 270 9.64 14.46 13.76
N PRO A 271 9.46 13.28 14.37
CA PRO A 271 10.45 12.71 15.28
C PRO A 271 11.81 12.51 14.61
N ASN A 272 11.82 12.12 13.34
CA ASN A 272 13.07 11.90 12.61
C ASN A 272 13.80 13.21 12.32
N ILE A 273 13.08 14.26 11.91
CA ILE A 273 13.66 15.60 11.74
C ILE A 273 14.26 16.08 13.07
N ALA A 274 13.53 15.93 14.18
CA ALA A 274 14.01 16.27 15.51
C ALA A 274 15.25 15.43 15.93
N GLY A 275 15.23 14.13 15.65
CA GLY A 275 16.35 13.22 15.89
C GLY A 275 17.59 13.59 15.10
N ALA A 276 17.45 13.92 13.81
CA ALA A 276 18.54 14.35 12.95
C ALA A 276 19.16 15.68 13.42
N PHE A 277 18.32 16.66 13.80
CA PHE A 277 18.80 17.90 14.43
C PHE A 277 19.52 17.62 15.76
N GLY A 278 18.97 16.74 16.59
CA GLY A 278 19.59 16.30 17.83
C GLY A 278 20.98 15.68 17.62
N LEU A 279 21.13 14.79 16.63
CA LEU A 279 22.43 14.19 16.28
C LEU A 279 23.47 15.25 15.86
N ARG A 280 23.02 16.36 15.26
CA ARG A 280 23.90 17.44 14.83
C ARG A 280 24.35 18.35 15.98
N PHE A 281 23.43 18.70 16.87
CA PHE A 281 23.62 19.78 17.84
C PHE A 281 23.91 19.31 19.26
N VAL A 282 23.54 18.08 19.64
CA VAL A 282 23.82 17.54 20.97
C VAL A 282 25.34 17.29 21.10
N PRO A 283 26.01 17.83 22.14
CA PRO A 283 27.44 17.62 22.38
C PRO A 283 27.82 16.14 22.48
N GLN A 284 29.05 15.79 22.09
CA GLN A 284 29.55 14.41 22.12
C GLN A 284 29.58 13.79 23.52
N GLU A 285 29.70 14.61 24.55
CA GLU A 285 29.73 14.19 25.96
C GLU A 285 28.43 13.49 26.39
N HIS A 286 27.30 13.87 25.80
CA HIS A 286 25.99 13.31 26.11
C HIS A 286 25.66 12.09 25.26
N HIS A 287 26.42 11.00 25.43
CA HIS A 287 26.29 9.76 24.66
C HIS A 287 24.86 9.16 24.70
N VAL A 288 24.17 9.20 25.84
CA VAL A 288 22.77 8.73 25.98
C VAL A 288 21.80 9.61 25.19
N GLY A 289 22.00 10.94 25.22
CA GLY A 289 21.17 11.88 24.48
C GLY A 289 21.26 11.65 22.98
N ARG A 290 22.48 11.48 22.47
CA ARG A 290 22.73 11.18 21.04
C ARG A 290 22.15 9.83 20.62
N LEU A 291 22.19 8.82 21.49
CA LEU A 291 21.54 7.53 21.25
C LEU A 291 20.02 7.66 21.09
N TRP A 292 19.36 8.44 21.94
CA TRP A 292 17.93 8.72 21.78
C TRP A 292 17.63 9.52 20.52
N CYS A 293 18.47 10.48 20.15
CA CYS A 293 18.35 11.19 18.87
C CYS A 293 18.46 10.23 17.68
N TYR A 294 19.34 9.23 17.75
CA TYR A 294 19.42 8.15 16.76
C TYR A 294 18.15 7.29 16.77
N TYR A 295 17.60 6.92 17.92
CA TYR A 295 16.35 6.15 17.96
C TYR A 295 15.15 6.89 17.39
N LEU A 296 15.11 8.22 17.56
CA LEU A 296 14.09 9.08 16.96
C LEU A 296 14.15 9.12 15.44
N THR A 297 15.23 8.65 14.80
CA THR A 297 15.24 8.52 13.34
C THR A 297 14.43 7.35 12.85
N GLY A 298 14.15 6.33 13.67
CA GLY A 298 13.45 5.09 13.27
C GLY A 298 12.03 5.25 12.70
N PRO A 299 11.16 6.12 13.24
CA PRO A 299 9.77 6.31 12.80
C PRO A 299 9.56 6.61 11.31
N TYR A 300 10.57 7.12 10.58
CA TYR A 300 10.43 7.39 9.14
C TYR A 300 10.16 6.14 8.29
N ASN A 301 10.56 4.95 8.75
CA ASN A 301 10.22 3.70 8.08
C ASN A 301 8.69 3.52 8.00
N ALA A 302 7.96 3.98 9.02
CA ALA A 302 6.51 3.96 9.04
C ALA A 302 5.91 4.94 8.00
N ALA A 303 6.54 6.09 7.80
CA ALA A 303 6.17 7.04 6.75
C ALA A 303 6.36 6.40 5.36
N PHE A 304 7.46 5.68 5.12
CA PHE A 304 7.70 4.99 3.86
C PHE A 304 6.67 3.88 3.56
N VAL A 305 6.23 3.13 4.58
CA VAL A 305 5.14 2.13 4.42
C VAL A 305 3.84 2.79 3.93
N LEU A 306 3.50 3.98 4.43
CA LEU A 306 2.33 4.72 3.94
C LEU A 306 2.54 5.28 2.52
N ILE A 307 3.76 5.65 2.13
CA ILE A 307 4.09 6.07 0.76
C ILE A 307 3.86 4.92 -0.24
N LEU A 308 4.27 3.69 0.11
CA LEU A 308 3.97 2.50 -0.68
C LEU A 308 2.45 2.31 -0.83
N SER A 309 1.70 2.48 0.26
CA SER A 309 0.23 2.40 0.24
C SER A 309 -0.40 3.49 -0.66
N LEU A 310 0.12 4.72 -0.65
CA LEU A 310 -0.33 5.79 -1.54
C LEU A 310 -0.12 5.43 -3.01
N THR A 311 1.01 4.81 -3.34
CA THR A 311 1.31 4.45 -4.73
C THR A 311 0.31 3.43 -5.27
N ILE A 312 0.01 2.40 -4.47
CA ILE A 312 -0.94 1.35 -4.82
C ILE A 312 -2.36 1.90 -4.98
N GLY A 313 -2.76 2.86 -4.13
CA GLY A 313 -4.12 3.41 -4.13
C GLY A 313 -4.36 4.58 -5.10
N ASN A 314 -3.35 5.05 -5.82
CA ASN A 314 -3.45 6.21 -6.72
C ASN A 314 -3.15 5.91 -8.19
N THR A 315 -2.95 4.63 -8.52
CA THR A 315 -2.66 4.19 -9.88
C THR A 315 -3.57 3.01 -10.22
N ALA A 316 -4.40 3.18 -11.25
CA ALA A 316 -5.25 2.13 -11.80
C ALA A 316 -4.76 1.73 -13.21
N GLY A 317 -5.21 0.57 -13.68
CA GLY A 317 -4.69 -0.09 -14.87
C GLY A 317 -3.46 -0.93 -14.53
N HIS A 318 -3.53 -2.22 -14.84
CA HIS A 318 -2.52 -3.20 -14.43
C HIS A 318 -1.12 -2.83 -14.95
N THR A 319 -0.99 -2.52 -16.25
CA THR A 319 0.30 -2.18 -16.85
C THR A 319 0.82 -0.83 -16.32
N LYS A 320 -0.05 0.19 -16.20
CA LYS A 320 0.32 1.50 -15.64
C LYS A 320 0.81 1.38 -14.19
N LYS A 321 0.12 0.58 -13.38
CA LYS A 321 0.44 0.33 -11.97
C LYS A 321 1.80 -0.35 -11.81
N VAL A 322 2.09 -1.38 -12.62
CA VAL A 322 3.40 -2.05 -12.62
C VAL A 322 4.52 -1.06 -12.95
N VAL A 323 4.37 -0.25 -14.01
CA VAL A 323 5.37 0.76 -14.40
C VAL A 323 5.58 1.82 -13.31
N THR A 324 4.48 2.34 -12.73
CA THR A 324 4.55 3.36 -11.68
C THR A 324 5.23 2.83 -10.41
N ASN A 325 4.92 1.60 -10.01
CA ASN A 325 5.60 0.92 -8.92
C ASN A 325 7.09 0.73 -9.22
N ALA A 326 7.45 0.32 -10.44
CA ALA A 326 8.83 0.17 -10.85
C ALA A 326 9.61 1.49 -10.77
N CYS A 327 8.99 2.62 -11.16
CA CYS A 327 9.60 3.95 -11.01
C CYS A 327 9.84 4.30 -9.53
N LEU A 328 8.88 4.04 -8.64
CA LEU A 328 9.10 4.26 -7.19
C LEU A 328 10.27 3.42 -6.67
N PHE A 329 10.32 2.13 -7.05
CA PHE A 329 11.41 1.24 -6.64
C PHE A 329 12.77 1.65 -7.22
N LEU A 330 12.80 2.19 -8.45
CA LEU A 330 14.02 2.75 -9.02
C LEU A 330 14.52 3.92 -8.16
N GLY A 331 13.62 4.83 -7.77
CA GLY A 331 13.94 5.92 -6.84
C GLY A 331 14.47 5.40 -5.50
N TYR A 332 13.78 4.42 -4.90
CA TYR A 332 14.20 3.74 -3.68
C TYR A 332 15.64 3.18 -3.78
N CYS A 333 15.94 2.47 -4.87
CA CYS A 333 17.26 1.89 -5.11
C CYS A 333 18.32 2.98 -5.30
N THR A 334 18.05 4.00 -6.13
CA THR A 334 18.96 5.12 -6.35
C THR A 334 19.25 5.86 -5.05
N GLY A 335 18.25 6.07 -4.19
CA GLY A 335 18.42 6.71 -2.88
C GLY A 335 19.33 5.90 -1.97
N ASN A 336 19.10 4.59 -1.85
CA ASN A 336 19.94 3.72 -1.03
C ASN A 336 21.38 3.63 -1.52
N ILE A 337 21.62 3.78 -2.83
CA ILE A 337 22.97 3.90 -3.40
C ILE A 337 23.60 5.25 -3.04
N ALA A 338 22.84 6.34 -3.15
CA ALA A 338 23.34 7.70 -2.88
C ALA A 338 23.67 7.94 -1.40
N GLY A 339 22.88 7.38 -0.47
CA GLY A 339 22.99 7.61 0.98
C GLY A 339 24.40 7.44 1.56
N PRO A 340 25.05 6.28 1.39
CA PRO A 340 26.40 6.02 1.87
C PRO A 340 27.45 7.06 1.46
N PHE A 341 27.34 7.67 0.28
CA PHE A 341 28.32 8.64 -0.22
C PHE A 341 28.39 9.93 0.61
N PHE A 342 27.37 10.22 1.42
CA PHE A 342 27.39 11.36 2.35
C PHE A 342 28.15 11.06 3.65
N PHE A 343 28.43 9.79 3.97
CA PHE A 343 29.13 9.37 5.18
C PHE A 343 30.62 9.12 4.89
N LYS A 344 31.39 10.22 4.81
CA LYS A 344 32.82 10.17 4.53
C LYS A 344 33.64 9.78 5.75
N THR A 345 34.65 8.94 5.58
CA THR A 345 35.57 8.51 6.65
C THR A 345 36.31 9.69 7.28
N GLU A 346 36.68 10.70 6.49
CA GLU A 346 37.35 11.93 6.96
C GLU A 346 36.54 12.74 7.97
N GLN A 347 35.24 12.51 8.04
CA GLN A 347 34.30 13.24 8.90
C GLN A 347 33.97 12.49 10.20
N GLN A 348 34.63 11.35 10.44
CA GLN A 348 34.51 10.61 11.69
C GLN A 348 34.89 11.48 12.90
N PRO A 349 34.22 11.32 14.06
CA PRO A 349 33.05 10.47 14.34
C PRO A 349 31.70 11.19 14.15
N THR A 350 31.70 12.47 13.74
CA THR A 350 30.50 13.32 13.77
C THR A 350 29.67 13.30 12.50
N TYR A 351 30.27 12.97 11.36
CA TYR A 351 29.62 12.84 10.06
C TYR A 351 28.65 14.00 9.71
N PRO A 352 29.06 15.28 9.82
CA PRO A 352 28.17 16.42 9.61
C PRO A 352 27.51 16.42 8.22
N LEU A 353 28.19 15.99 7.16
CA LEU A 353 27.59 15.94 5.82
C LEU A 353 26.46 14.92 5.74
N GLY A 354 26.65 13.73 6.32
CA GLY A 354 25.62 12.69 6.41
C GLY A 354 24.41 13.14 7.22
N ILE A 355 24.63 13.81 8.36
CA ILE A 355 23.51 14.30 9.17
C ILE A 355 22.76 15.44 8.46
N TRP A 356 23.48 16.36 7.81
CA TRP A 356 22.84 17.44 7.04
C TRP A 356 22.08 16.92 5.83
N SER A 357 22.59 15.90 5.12
CA SER A 357 21.86 15.30 4.00
C SER A 357 20.55 14.67 4.48
N MET A 358 20.53 14.04 5.66
CA MET A 358 19.30 13.54 6.28
C MET A 358 18.28 14.65 6.54
N ILE A 359 18.70 15.75 7.16
CA ILE A 359 17.83 16.89 7.48
C ILE A 359 17.23 17.46 6.19
N VAL A 360 18.06 17.74 5.18
CA VAL A 360 17.61 18.30 3.91
C VAL A 360 16.66 17.35 3.19
N CYS A 361 16.96 16.04 3.17
CA CYS A 361 16.09 15.05 2.56
C CYS A 361 14.71 15.02 3.22
N HIS A 362 14.62 14.94 4.55
CA HIS A 362 13.32 14.85 5.23
C HIS A 362 12.52 16.16 5.17
N LEU A 363 13.18 17.33 5.20
CA LEU A 363 12.49 18.60 4.95
C LEU A 363 11.94 18.67 3.52
N THR A 364 12.72 18.22 2.54
CA THR A 364 12.28 18.14 1.14
C THR A 364 11.14 17.14 0.98
N GLU A 365 11.21 16.00 1.67
CA GLU A 365 10.17 14.97 1.70
C GLU A 365 8.83 15.54 2.18
N VAL A 366 8.82 16.34 3.26
CA VAL A 366 7.61 17.02 3.74
C VAL A 366 7.01 17.90 2.65
N VAL A 367 7.83 18.68 1.94
CA VAL A 367 7.37 19.55 0.84
C VAL A 367 6.79 18.70 -0.31
N LEU A 368 7.47 17.63 -0.71
CA LEU A 368 7.01 16.74 -1.78
C LEU A 368 5.67 16.05 -1.44
N ILE A 369 5.49 15.63 -0.19
CA ILE A 369 4.23 15.02 0.28
C ILE A 369 3.08 16.04 0.30
N LEU A 370 3.35 17.30 0.69
CA LEU A 370 2.36 18.37 0.59
C LEU A 370 1.99 18.70 -0.87
N ILE A 371 2.97 18.71 -1.78
CA ILE A 371 2.73 18.86 -3.22
C ILE A 371 1.87 17.69 -3.72
N PHE A 372 2.24 16.45 -3.40
CA PHE A 372 1.49 15.25 -3.78
C PHE A 372 0.03 15.33 -3.31
N ARG A 373 -0.18 15.69 -2.03
CA ARG A 373 -1.51 15.88 -1.45
C ARG A 373 -2.32 16.94 -2.18
N THR A 374 -1.73 18.10 -2.45
CA THR A 374 -2.45 19.21 -3.09
C THR A 374 -2.80 18.90 -4.54
N LEU A 375 -1.93 18.21 -5.28
CA LEU A 375 -2.21 17.74 -6.65
C LEU A 375 -3.40 16.78 -6.67
N LEU A 376 -3.39 15.76 -5.83
CA LEU A 376 -4.47 14.76 -5.77
C LEU A 376 -5.79 15.34 -5.25
N SER A 377 -5.74 16.21 -4.25
CA SER A 377 -6.95 16.86 -3.73
C SER A 377 -7.57 17.81 -4.76
N ARG A 378 -6.75 18.54 -5.53
CA ARG A 378 -7.25 19.38 -6.64
C ARG A 378 -7.87 18.54 -7.74
N GLU A 379 -7.27 17.40 -8.06
CA GLU A 379 -7.79 16.49 -9.08
C GLU A 379 -9.13 15.87 -8.67
N ASN A 380 -9.27 15.42 -7.43
CA ASN A 380 -10.56 14.95 -6.92
C ASN A 380 -11.62 16.05 -6.98
N LYS A 381 -11.31 17.27 -6.51
CA LYS A 381 -12.24 18.41 -6.60
C LYS A 381 -12.66 18.74 -8.04
N ARG A 382 -11.75 18.57 -9.00
CA ARG A 382 -12.04 18.75 -10.43
C ARG A 382 -13.01 17.67 -10.93
N ARG A 383 -12.80 16.42 -10.53
CA ARG A 383 -13.66 15.28 -10.87
C ARG A 383 -15.04 15.39 -10.23
N ASP A 384 -15.11 15.74 -8.95
CA ASP A 384 -16.37 15.93 -8.23
C ASP A 384 -17.23 17.03 -8.89
N ARG A 385 -16.60 18.09 -9.41
CA ARG A 385 -17.30 19.14 -10.19
C ARG A 385 -17.78 18.68 -11.55
N LYS A 386 -17.05 17.78 -12.22
CA LYS A 386 -17.33 17.35 -13.60
C LYS A 386 -18.35 16.22 -13.68
N PHE A 387 -18.29 15.29 -12.73
CA PHE A 387 -19.07 14.04 -12.75
C PHE A 387 -20.14 13.96 -11.63
N GLY A 388 -20.18 14.93 -10.70
CA GLY A 388 -21.13 14.95 -9.59
C GLY A 388 -20.84 13.91 -8.49
N GLU A 389 -21.50 14.04 -7.33
CA GLU A 389 -21.41 13.08 -6.21
C GLU A 389 -22.27 11.81 -6.41
N GLY A 390 -23.05 11.73 -7.49
CA GLY A 390 -24.00 10.65 -7.73
C GLY A 390 -23.49 9.61 -8.72
N VAL A 391 -22.53 8.79 -8.32
CA VAL A 391 -22.16 7.60 -9.10
C VAL A 391 -23.19 6.51 -8.80
N THR A 392 -23.95 6.10 -9.81
CA THR A 392 -24.88 4.97 -9.69
C THR A 392 -24.08 3.68 -9.48
N VAL A 393 -24.57 2.76 -8.64
CA VAL A 393 -23.90 1.46 -8.38
C VAL A 393 -23.59 0.72 -9.70
N GLN A 394 -24.47 0.84 -10.70
CA GLN A 394 -24.28 0.28 -12.05
C GLN A 394 -23.09 0.88 -12.82
N ASP A 395 -22.73 2.16 -12.60
CA ASP A 395 -21.58 2.78 -13.26
C ASP A 395 -20.26 2.32 -12.61
N LEU A 396 -20.27 2.07 -11.30
CA LEU A 396 -19.12 1.49 -10.58
C LEU A 396 -18.83 0.06 -11.07
N ASP A 397 -19.88 -0.73 -11.34
CA ASP A 397 -19.76 -2.11 -11.81
C ASP A 397 -19.17 -2.20 -13.22
N ALA A 398 -19.52 -1.25 -14.10
CA ALA A 398 -19.02 -1.20 -15.47
C ALA A 398 -17.52 -0.87 -15.55
N THR A 399 -17.02 -0.01 -14.67
CA THR A 399 -15.62 0.44 -14.70
C THR A 399 -14.67 -0.41 -13.86
N ALA A 400 -15.17 -1.12 -12.84
CA ALA A 400 -14.33 -1.81 -11.85
C ALA A 400 -13.44 -2.92 -12.44
N PHE A 401 -13.91 -3.61 -13.47
CA PHE A 401 -13.25 -4.78 -14.05
C PHE A 401 -12.72 -4.54 -15.48
N GLY A 402 -12.84 -3.32 -16.00
CA GLY A 402 -12.44 -2.95 -17.36
C GLY A 402 -10.94 -2.73 -17.56
N ASP A 403 -10.09 -2.97 -16.55
CA ASP A 403 -8.65 -2.67 -16.56
C ASP A 403 -8.34 -1.28 -17.17
N LEU A 404 -9.13 -0.29 -16.73
CA LEU A 404 -9.05 1.11 -17.13
C LEU A 404 -8.00 1.84 -16.29
N THR A 405 -7.28 2.79 -16.89
CA THR A 405 -6.33 3.62 -16.13
C THR A 405 -7.05 4.61 -15.21
N ASP A 406 -6.32 5.23 -14.28
CA ASP A 406 -6.90 6.25 -13.39
C ASP A 406 -7.38 7.50 -14.16
N TRP A 407 -6.90 7.73 -15.39
CA TRP A 407 -7.38 8.81 -16.25
C TRP A 407 -8.64 8.41 -17.03
N GLU A 408 -8.74 7.15 -17.44
CA GLU A 408 -9.88 6.59 -18.16
C GLU A 408 -11.08 6.34 -17.23
N ASN A 409 -10.83 5.90 -16.00
CA ASN A 409 -11.88 5.60 -15.04
C ASN A 409 -12.43 6.90 -14.39
N GLU A 410 -13.66 7.27 -14.78
CA GLU A 410 -14.36 8.46 -14.28
C GLU A 410 -14.76 8.33 -12.79
N ASN A 411 -14.96 7.10 -12.32
CA ASN A 411 -15.33 6.77 -10.94
C ASN A 411 -14.11 6.71 -10.00
N PHE A 412 -12.89 6.71 -10.55
CA PHE A 412 -11.68 6.68 -9.74
C PHE A 412 -11.54 7.94 -8.87
N ARG A 413 -11.18 7.74 -7.60
CA ARG A 413 -10.89 8.81 -6.64
C ARG A 413 -9.53 8.58 -6.00
N TYR A 414 -8.70 9.61 -6.06
CA TYR A 414 -7.34 9.57 -5.52
C TYR A 414 -7.35 9.63 -3.99
N VAL A 415 -6.43 8.93 -3.36
CA VAL A 415 -6.25 8.91 -1.91
C VAL A 415 -5.00 9.69 -1.51
N TYR A 416 -5.09 10.52 -0.48
CA TYR A 416 -4.02 11.45 -0.11
C TYR A 416 -3.93 11.76 1.40
#